data_AF-A0A9Q5ZTS6-F1
#
_entry.id   AF-A0A9Q5ZTS6-F1
#
_cell.length_a   1.000
_cell.length_b   1.000
_cell.length_c   1.000
_cell.angle_alpha   90.00
_cell.angle_beta   90.00
_cell.angle_gamma   90.00
#
_symmetry.space_group_name_H-M   'P 1'
#
loop_
_entity.id
_entity.type
_entity.pdbx_description
1 polymer ?
#
loop_
_entity_poly.entity_id
_entity_poly.type
_entity_poly.pdbx_seq_one_letter_code
_entity_poly.pdbx_strand_id
1 'polypeptide(L)' 'MNIKFQQHVYQALLAEAIRQDKPLARLCNEILEKAANIFDNAPDQTTPLASKAKPNGDINDGIRKN' A
#
# COMPACT_ATOMS: atom_id res chain seq x y z
N MET A 1 0.75 -4.40 12.73
CA MET A 1 -0.09 -3.89 11.62
C MET A 1 -0.13 -4.97 10.53
N ASN A 2 -1.30 -5.39 10.03
CA ASN A 2 -1.40 -6.35 8.92
C ASN A 2 -1.89 -5.59 7.67
N ILE A 3 -0.96 -5.16 6.82
CA ILE A 3 -1.26 -4.40 5.61
C ILE A 3 -1.22 -5.36 4.43
N LYS A 4 -2.29 -5.35 3.64
CA LYS A 4 -2.35 -6.06 2.37
C LYS A 4 -1.98 -5.11 1.24
N PHE A 5 -1.00 -5.50 0.43
CA PHE A 5 -0.62 -4.77 -0.77
C PHE A 5 -1.12 -5.49 -2.01
N GLN A 6 -1.44 -4.74 -3.05
CA GLN A 6 -1.59 -5.31 -4.39
C GLN A 6 -0.25 -5.91 -4.83
N GLN A 7 -0.28 -6.99 -5.61
CA GLN A 7 0.93 -7.75 -5.97
C GLN A 7 2.02 -6.88 -6.60
N HIS A 8 1.66 -6.01 -7.55
CA HIS A 8 2.63 -5.14 -8.22
C HIS A 8 3.25 -4.10 -7.25
N VAL A 9 2.48 -3.62 -6.27
CA VAL A 9 2.98 -2.71 -5.22
C VAL A 9 3.94 -3.46 -4.30
N TYR A 10 3.60 -4.68 -3.89
CA TYR A 10 4.45 -5.50 -3.04
C TYR A 10 5.80 -5.81 -3.70
N GLN A 11 5.81 -6.13 -5.00
CA GLN A 11 7.04 -6.39 -5.75
C GLN A 11 7.95 -5.16 -5.84
N ALA A 12 7.37 -3.97 -6.08
CA ALA A 12 8.13 -2.73 -6.08
C ALA A 12 8.74 -2.42 -4.70
N LEU A 13 7.97 -2.61 -3.63
CA LEU A 13 8.46 -2.41 -2.25
C LEU A 13 9.57 -3.41 -1.89
N LEU A 14 9.46 -4.66 -2.33
CA LEU A 14 10.52 -5.66 -2.14
C LEU A 14 11.81 -5.29 -2.87
N ALA A 15 11.72 -4.92 -4.14
CA ALA A 15 12.88 -4.49 -4.93
C ALA A 15 13.58 -3.30 -4.27
N GLU A 16 12.79 -2.34 -3.77
CA GLU A 16 13.31 -1.16 -3.09
C GLU A 16 13.94 -1.47 -1.73
N ALA A 17 13.37 -2.42 -0.98
CA ALA A 17 13.94 -2.87 0.30
C ALA A 17 15.30 -3.54 0.08
N ILE A 18 15.42 -4.38 -0.95
CA ILE A 18 16.68 -5.02 -1.36
C ILE A 18 17.69 -3.97 -1.81
N ARG A 19 17.28 -3.01 -2.64
CA ARG A 19 18.15 -1.92 -3.12
C ARG A 19 18.74 -1.09 -1.97
N GLN A 20 17.97 -0.90 -0.90
CA GLN A 20 18.39 -0.13 0.27
C GLN A 20 19.00 -1.00 1.39
N ASP A 21 19.20 -2.30 1.15
CA ASP A 21 19.70 -3.27 2.14
C ASP A 21 18.98 -3.17 3.50
N LYS A 22 17.65 -3.14 3.47
CA LYS A 22 16.85 -3.04 4.70
C LYS A 22 15.67 -4.01 4.71
N PRO A 23 15.20 -4.44 5.90
CA PRO A 23 14.00 -5.24 6.00
C PRO A 23 12.78 -4.51 5.40
N LEU A 24 11.96 -5.22 4.64
CA LEU A 24 10.74 -4.66 4.02
C LEU A 24 9.85 -3.94 5.04
N ALA A 25 9.67 -4.51 6.23
CA ALA A 25 8.88 -3.90 7.29
C ALA A 25 9.42 -2.51 7.71
N ARG A 26 10.76 -2.33 7.73
CA ARG A 26 11.38 -1.05 8.06
C ARG A 26 11.11 -0.02 6.97
N LEU A 27 11.24 -0.41 5.70
CA LEU A 27 10.90 0.46 4.57
C LEU A 27 9.41 0.88 4.62
N CYS A 28 8.50 -0.05 4.88
CA CYS A 28 7.08 0.26 5.00
C CYS A 28 6.79 1.26 6.12
N ASN A 29 7.42 1.09 7.29
CA ASN A 29 7.25 2.04 8.40
C ASN A 29 7.76 3.43 8.03
N GLU A 30 8.94 3.54 7.42
CA GLU A 30 9.49 4.83 6.97
C GLU A 30 8.59 5.54 5.95
N ILE A 31 7.99 4.77 5.02
CA ILE A 31 7.03 5.32 4.04
C ILE A 31 5.78 5.85 4.75
N LEU A 32 5.23 5.08 5.70
CA LEU A 32 4.04 5.49 6.45
C LEU A 32 4.32 6.72 7.33
N GLU A 33 5.48 6.78 7.98
CA GLU A 33 5.90 7.93 8.78
C GLU A 33 6.07 9.19 7.92
N LYS A 34 6.73 9.07 6.76
CA LYS A 34 6.87 10.18 5.81
C LYS A 34 5.53 10.65 5.28
N ALA A 35 4.64 9.72 4.94
CA ALA A 35 3.29 10.05 4.50
C ALA A 35 2.53 10.80 5.60
N ALA A 36 2.53 10.28 6.84
CA ALA A 36 1.90 10.94 7.98
C ALA A 36 2.44 12.36 8.18
N ASN A 37 3.76 12.55 8.14
CA ASN A 37 4.38 13.86 8.30
C ASN A 37 4.01 14.85 7.18
N ILE A 38 3.78 14.37 5.95
CA ILE A 38 3.26 15.20 4.86
C ILE A 38 1.84 15.69 5.17
N PHE A 39 0.99 14.82 5.73
CA PHE A 39 -0.38 15.20 6.10
C PHE A 39 -0.42 16.12 7.33
N ASP A 40 0.43 15.89 8.33
CA ASP A 40 0.45 16.70 9.56
C ASP A 40 0.97 18.13 9.32
N ASN A 41 1.83 18.33 8.32
CA ASN A 41 2.42 19.63 7.99
C ASN A 41 1.82 20.28 6.73
N ALA A 42 0.76 19.72 6.16
CA ALA A 42 0.07 20.34 5.03
C ALA A 42 -0.81 21.51 5.53
N PRO A 43 -0.53 22.77 5.16
CA PRO A 43 -1.42 23.87 5.48
C PRO A 43 -2.70 23.70 4.65
N ASP A 44 -3.79 23.32 5.33
CA ASP A 44 -5.17 23.43 4.88
C ASP A 44 -5.57 22.74 3.56
N GLN A 45 -4.87 21.68 3.15
CA GLN A 45 -5.36 20.85 2.04
C GLN A 45 -6.22 19.69 2.56
N THR A 46 -7.50 19.98 2.75
CA THR A 46 -8.58 19.00 2.72
C THR A 46 -8.65 18.35 1.33
N THR A 47 -7.65 17.56 0.96
CA THR A 47 -7.72 16.69 -0.22
C THR A 47 -8.49 15.45 0.22
N PRO A 48 -9.71 15.21 -0.28
CA PRO A 48 -10.44 14.00 0.07
C PRO A 48 -9.63 12.83 -0.49
N LEU A 49 -9.01 12.06 0.42
CA LEU A 49 -8.41 10.78 0.09
C LEU A 49 -9.47 9.99 -0.68
N ALA A 50 -9.20 9.68 -1.94
CA ALA A 50 -10.13 9.02 -2.86
C ALA A 50 -10.83 7.86 -2.12
N SER A 51 -12.06 8.09 -1.67
CA SER A 51 -12.82 7.17 -0.80
C SER A 51 -13.41 6.01 -1.60
N LYS A 52 -12.72 5.56 -2.65
CA LYS A 52 -13.16 4.48 -3.53
C LYS A 52 -11.99 3.66 -4.07
N ALA A 53 -11.07 3.24 -3.23
CA ALA A 53 -10.46 1.93 -3.47
C ALA A 53 -11.52 0.90 -3.04
N LYS A 54 -12.38 0.47 -3.97
CA LYS A 54 -13.15 -0.76 -3.76
C LYS A 54 -12.14 -1.84 -3.42
N PRO A 55 -12.31 -2.61 -2.33
CA PRO A 55 -11.54 -3.82 -2.17
C PRO A 55 -11.97 -4.76 -3.29
N ASN A 56 -11.25 -4.75 -4.42
CA ASN A 56 -11.37 -5.80 -5.42
C ASN A 56 -10.67 -7.04 -4.85
N GLY A 57 -11.34 -7.66 -3.89
CA GLY A 57 -11.15 -9.04 -3.49
C GLY A 57 -12.53 -9.65 -3.53
N ASP A 58 -12.90 -10.22 -4.68
CA ASP A 58 -13.84 -11.34 -4.84
C ASP A 58 -14.23 -11.48 -6.33
N ILE A 59 -13.38 -12.14 -7.12
CA ILE A 59 -13.83 -13.02 -8.21
C ILE A 59 -12.89 -14.23 -8.23
N ASN A 60 -13.14 -15.17 -7.34
CA ASN A 60 -12.77 -16.57 -7.55
C ASN A 60 -13.83 -17.41 -6.85
N ASP A 61 -15.02 -17.45 -7.46
CA ASP A 61 -16.01 -18.47 -7.11
C ASP A 61 -16.77 -18.90 -8.37
N GLY A 62 -16.72 -20.20 -8.66
CA GLY A 62 -17.52 -20.98 -9.62
C GLY A 62 -17.71 -20.42 -11.05
N ILE A 63 -17.47 -21.16 -12.13
CA ILE A 63 -18.05 -22.48 -12.40
C ILE A 63 -17.22 -23.14 -13.52
N ARG A 64 -16.58 -24.27 -13.20
CA ARG A 64 -16.38 -25.36 -14.18
C ARG A 64 -17.78 -25.85 -14.57
N LYS A 65 -18.16 -25.73 -15.83
CA LYS A 65 -19.16 -26.61 -16.43
C LYS A 65 -18.59 -27.19 -17.71
N ASN A 66 -18.36 -28.50 -17.57
CA ASN A 66 -18.24 -29.58 -18.53
C ASN A 66 -18.59 -29.27 -19.99
#